data_AF-A0A2V6XRC7-F1
#
_entry.id   AF-A0A2V6XRC7-F1
#
_cell.length_a   1.000
_cell.length_b   1.000
_cell.length_c   1.000
_cell.angle_alpha   90.00
_cell.angle_beta   90.00
_cell.angle_gamma   90.00
#
_symmetry.space_group_name_H-M   'P 1'
#
loop_
_entity.id
_entity.type
_entity.pdbx_description
1 polymer ?
#
loop_
_entity_poly.entity_id
_entity_poly.type
_entity_poly.pdbx_seq_one_letter_code
_entity_poly.pdbx_strand_id
1 'polypeptide(L)'
;MTIATEAVRSLGAHYPLHGDRLYRMLRAELSTAGCFRPARARSAVYGAFILAGYAAAYTTLLAGPGLAVRVLALAALAFLTVHAGFLAHEAGHGAITRNRHAIAGIGQVFNTLLTALSYS
;
A
#
# COMPACT_ATOMS: atom_id res chain seq x y z
N MET A 1 -49.20 19.58 -24.30
CA MET A 1 -48.93 19.30 -22.89
C MET A 1 -47.43 19.04 -22.81
N THR A 2 -46.66 20.11 -22.65
CA THR A 2 -45.24 20.17 -23.06
C THR A 2 -44.46 21.15 -22.18
N ILE A 3 -44.35 20.89 -20.88
CA ILE A 3 -43.45 21.64 -19.98
C ILE A 3 -43.04 20.70 -18.85
N ALA A 4 -41.82 20.14 -18.89
CA ALA A 4 -41.03 19.73 -17.70
C ALA A 4 -39.71 18.98 -18.05
N THR A 5 -38.89 19.48 -18.99
CA THR A 5 -37.59 18.83 -19.29
C THR A 5 -36.42 19.79 -19.57
N GLU A 6 -36.48 21.06 -19.12
CA GLU A 6 -35.37 22.01 -19.30
C GLU A 6 -34.65 22.45 -18.02
N ALA A 7 -35.10 22.08 -16.83
CA ALA A 7 -34.52 22.62 -15.58
C ALA A 7 -33.33 21.81 -14.99
N VAL A 8 -32.93 20.69 -15.60
CA VAL A 8 -31.84 19.83 -15.05
C VAL A 8 -30.53 19.96 -15.83
N ARG A 9 -30.49 20.77 -16.90
CA ARG A 9 -29.24 21.13 -17.57
C ARG A 9 -28.66 22.41 -16.95
N SER A 10 -27.48 22.25 -16.36
CA SER A 10 -26.47 23.30 -16.20
C SER A 10 -26.58 24.24 -14.99
N LEU A 11 -26.43 23.67 -13.79
CA LEU A 11 -25.83 24.35 -12.63
C LEU A 11 -24.41 23.79 -12.35
N GLY A 12 -23.70 23.46 -13.42
CA GLY A 12 -22.29 23.08 -13.40
C GLY A 12 -21.41 24.31 -13.59
N ALA A 13 -20.39 24.41 -12.73
CA ALA A 13 -19.15 25.15 -12.92
C ALA A 13 -19.13 26.68 -12.68
N HIS A 14 -19.28 27.09 -11.41
CA HIS A 14 -18.58 28.29 -10.92
C HIS A 14 -18.03 28.11 -9.49
N TYR A 15 -17.21 27.06 -9.29
CA TYR A 15 -16.22 27.03 -8.20
C TYR A 15 -14.84 26.51 -8.69
N PRO A 16 -14.12 27.18 -9.61
CA PRO A 16 -12.93 26.56 -10.22
C PRO A 16 -11.57 27.11 -9.73
N LEU A 17 -11.48 28.03 -8.77
CA LEU A 17 -10.18 28.67 -8.45
C LEU A 17 -9.78 28.66 -6.96
N HIS A 18 -10.75 28.73 -6.05
CA HIS A 18 -10.43 28.84 -4.62
C HIS A 18 -9.96 27.50 -4.02
N GLY A 19 -10.59 26.39 -4.40
CA GLY A 19 -10.17 25.05 -4.01
C GLY A 19 -8.76 24.71 -4.49
N ASP A 20 -8.43 25.09 -5.73
CA ASP A 20 -7.10 24.85 -6.32
C ASP A 20 -5.98 25.68 -5.66
N ARG A 21 -6.28 26.89 -5.20
CA ARG A 21 -5.30 27.72 -4.49
C ARG A 21 -5.05 27.20 -3.08
N LEU A 22 -6.13 26.85 -2.35
CA LEU A 22 -6.03 26.26 -1.02
C LEU A 22 -5.32 24.91 -1.07
N TYR A 23 -5.66 24.05 -2.03
CA TYR A 23 -5.00 22.76 -2.25
C TYR A 23 -3.49 22.94 -2.52
N ARG A 24 -3.11 23.88 -3.40
CA ARG A 24 -1.70 24.17 -3.68
C ARG A 24 -0.95 24.70 -2.46
N MET A 25 -1.58 25.56 -1.66
CA MET A 25 -0.98 26.11 -0.44
C MET A 25 -0.77 25.02 0.61
N LEU A 26 -1.79 24.22 0.91
CA LEU A 26 -1.70 23.09 1.84
C LEU A 26 -0.67 22.07 1.39
N ARG A 27 -0.64 21.74 0.09
CA ARG A 27 0.35 20.82 -0.47
C ARG A 27 1.76 21.37 -0.35
N ALA A 28 1.97 22.67 -0.56
CA ALA A 28 3.28 23.29 -0.37
C ALA A 28 3.71 23.22 1.11
N GLU A 29 2.81 23.54 2.03
CA GLU A 29 3.07 23.55 3.48
C GLU A 29 3.39 22.15 4.01
N LEU A 30 2.59 21.14 3.63
CA LEU A 30 2.84 19.73 3.94
C LEU A 30 4.13 19.22 3.28
N SER A 31 4.47 19.71 2.08
CA SER A 31 5.73 19.37 1.43
C SER A 31 6.93 19.96 2.15
N THR A 32 6.84 21.21 2.62
CA THR A 32 7.90 21.85 3.41
C THR A 32 8.08 21.19 4.78
N ALA A 33 6.98 20.70 5.38
CA ALA A 33 7.03 19.87 6.59
C ALA A 33 7.59 18.45 6.33
N GLY A 34 7.89 18.10 5.08
CA GLY A 34 8.45 16.79 4.72
C GLY A 34 7.43 15.64 4.74
N CYS A 35 6.13 15.93 4.87
CA CYS A 35 5.07 14.91 4.96
C CYS A 35 4.99 13.99 3.71
N PHE A 36 5.48 14.47 2.55
CA PHE A 36 5.49 13.69 1.30
C PHE A 36 6.84 13.05 0.97
N ARG A 37 7.81 13.10 1.88
CA ARG A 37 9.15 12.58 1.60
C ARG A 37 9.13 11.05 1.71
N PRO A 38 9.41 10.31 0.62
CA PRO A 38 9.31 8.85 0.64
C PRO A 38 10.33 8.25 1.60
N ALA A 39 9.87 7.46 2.57
CA ALA A 39 10.70 6.86 3.62
C ALA A 39 11.39 5.57 3.16
N ARG A 40 12.08 5.62 2.01
CA ARG A 40 12.64 4.46 1.29
C ARG A 40 13.45 3.52 2.18
N ALA A 41 14.36 4.07 2.99
CA ALA A 41 15.24 3.27 3.84
C ALA A 41 14.43 2.51 4.91
N ARG A 42 13.48 3.18 5.56
CA ARG A 42 12.60 2.55 6.56
C ARG A 42 11.76 1.45 5.92
N SER A 43 11.15 1.71 4.77
CA SER A 43 10.35 0.72 4.03
C SER A 43 11.19 -0.46 3.56
N ALA A 44 12.44 -0.24 3.13
CA ALA A 44 13.36 -1.30 2.72
C ALA A 44 13.76 -2.19 3.90
N VAL A 45 14.13 -1.60 5.04
CA VAL A 45 14.44 -2.35 6.28
C VAL A 45 13.22 -3.14 6.74
N TYR A 46 12.04 -2.53 6.71
CA TYR A 46 10.81 -3.19 7.10
C TYR A 46 10.44 -4.35 6.17
N GLY A 47 10.59 -4.17 4.85
CA GLY A 47 10.41 -5.24 3.87
C GLY A 47 11.41 -6.39 4.07
N ALA A 48 12.69 -6.07 4.34
CA ALA A 48 13.70 -7.08 4.65
C ALA A 48 13.38 -7.87 5.92
N PHE A 49 12.90 -7.19 6.97
CA PHE A 49 12.43 -7.84 8.19
C PHE A 49 11.28 -8.82 7.91
N ILE A 50 10.29 -8.42 7.11
CA ILE A 50 9.16 -9.29 6.75
C ILE A 50 9.66 -10.53 6.01
N LEU A 51 10.53 -10.35 5.01
CA LEU A 51 11.07 -11.46 4.22
C LEU A 51 11.90 -12.43 5.08
N ALA A 52 12.78 -11.91 5.92
CA ALA A 52 13.60 -12.72 6.81
C ALA A 52 12.75 -13.49 7.82
N GLY A 53 11.77 -12.83 8.44
CA GLY A 53 10.83 -13.46 9.38
C GLY A 53 9.99 -14.55 8.72
N TYR A 54 9.51 -14.29 7.49
CA TYR A 54 8.72 -15.27 6.74
C TYR A 54 9.57 -16.49 6.40
N ALA A 55 10.77 -16.27 5.87
CA ALA A 55 11.71 -17.35 5.55
C ALA A 55 12.02 -18.20 6.78
N ALA A 56 12.33 -17.57 7.93
CA ALA A 56 12.64 -18.26 9.17
C ALA A 56 11.45 -19.09 9.70
N ALA A 57 10.24 -18.54 9.68
CA ALA A 57 9.03 -19.26 10.09
C ALA A 57 8.73 -20.44 9.17
N TYR A 58 8.88 -20.24 7.86
CA TYR A 58 8.68 -21.29 6.86
C TYR A 58 9.73 -22.41 6.99
N THR A 59 11.01 -22.08 7.14
CA THR A 59 12.06 -23.10 7.35
C THR A 59 11.87 -23.84 8.67
N THR A 60 11.36 -23.16 9.71
CA THR A 60 11.02 -23.81 10.98
C THR A 60 9.93 -24.86 10.77
N LEU A 61 8.90 -24.58 9.96
CA LEU A 61 7.86 -25.56 9.64
C LEU A 61 8.41 -26.76 8.85
N LEU A 62 9.34 -26.53 7.93
CA LEU A 62 9.98 -27.60 7.15
C LEU A 62 10.83 -28.55 8.01
N ALA A 63 11.35 -28.09 9.15
CA ALA A 63 12.12 -28.91 10.08
C ALA A 63 11.28 -29.93 10.88
N GLY A 64 9.96 -30.00 10.65
CA GLY A 64 9.06 -30.90 11.36
C GLY A 64 8.95 -30.63 12.86
N PRO A 65 8.69 -29.38 13.28
CA PRO A 65 8.75 -29.01 14.69
C PRO A 65 7.53 -29.56 15.46
N GLY A 66 7.65 -29.62 16.79
CA GLY A 66 6.54 -29.98 17.67
C GLY A 66 5.33 -29.04 17.52
N LEU A 67 4.15 -29.51 17.97
CA LEU A 67 2.87 -28.83 17.73
C LEU A 67 2.86 -27.35 18.16
N ALA A 68 3.39 -27.03 19.35
CA ALA A 68 3.41 -25.66 19.86
C ALA A 68 4.21 -24.71 18.95
N VAL A 69 5.42 -25.12 18.56
CA VAL A 69 6.29 -24.35 17.65
C VAL A 69 5.65 -24.23 16.28
N ARG A 70 4.98 -25.28 15.80
CA ARG A 70 4.23 -25.25 14.55
C ARG A 70 3.12 -24.20 14.57
N VAL A 71 2.33 -24.13 15.64
CA VAL A 71 1.27 -23.12 15.79
C VAL A 71 1.85 -21.71 15.84
N LEU A 72 2.94 -21.50 16.59
CA LEU A 72 3.62 -20.20 16.65
C LEU A 72 4.17 -19.78 15.29
N ALA A 73 4.79 -20.69 14.54
CA ALA A 73 5.30 -20.41 13.20
C ALA A 73 4.17 -20.06 12.21
N LEU A 74 3.02 -20.74 12.29
CA LEU A 74 1.84 -20.41 11.48
C LEU A 74 1.26 -19.04 11.85
N ALA A 75 1.16 -18.73 13.14
CA ALA A 75 0.71 -17.41 13.60
C ALA A 75 1.65 -16.30 13.14
N ALA A 76 2.97 -16.53 13.20
CA ALA A 76 3.97 -15.60 12.70
C ALA A 76 3.84 -15.39 11.18
N LEU A 77 3.66 -16.46 10.39
CA LEU A 77 3.42 -16.33 8.95
C LEU A 77 2.15 -15.51 8.66
N ALA A 78 1.04 -15.81 9.34
CA ALA A 78 -0.22 -15.07 9.17
C ALA A 78 -0.09 -13.58 9.54
N PHE A 79 0.67 -13.26 10.57
CA PHE A 79 0.95 -11.87 10.94
C PHE A 79 1.82 -11.16 9.89
N LEU A 80 2.87 -11.83 9.42
CA LEU A 80 3.80 -11.28 8.43
C LEU A 80 3.14 -11.09 7.05
N THR A 81 2.19 -11.94 6.65
CA THR A 81 1.45 -11.79 5.39
C THR A 81 0.54 -10.57 5.39
N VAL A 82 -0.09 -10.23 6.52
CA VAL A 82 -0.86 -8.97 6.64
C VAL A 82 0.06 -7.76 6.43
N HIS A 83 1.25 -7.77 7.04
CA HIS A 83 2.23 -6.69 6.88
C HIS A 83 2.83 -6.63 5.46
N ALA A 84 3.04 -7.77 4.82
CA ALA A 84 3.41 -7.85 3.42
C ALA A 84 2.37 -7.15 2.54
N GLY A 85 1.08 -7.42 2.75
CA GLY A 85 -0.02 -6.76 2.03
C GLY A 85 -0.05 -5.26 2.26
N PHE A 86 0.14 -4.80 3.50
CA PHE A 86 0.21 -3.37 3.81
C PHE A 86 1.38 -2.67 3.09
N LEU A 87 2.56 -3.30 3.07
CA LEU A 87 3.72 -2.76 2.37
C LEU A 87 3.49 -2.66 0.86
N ALA A 88 2.86 -3.68 0.27
CA ALA A 88 2.49 -3.69 -1.15
C ALA A 88 1.44 -2.60 -1.47
N HIS A 89 0.46 -2.41 -0.60
CA HIS A 89 -0.55 -1.36 -0.71
C HIS A 89 0.07 0.04 -0.70
N GLU A 90 0.95 0.32 0.26
CA GLU A 90 1.69 1.59 0.35
C GLU A 90 2.64 1.81 -0.85
N ALA A 91 3.22 0.73 -1.39
CA ALA A 91 4.00 0.80 -2.63
C ALA A 91 3.12 1.22 -3.82
N GLY A 92 1.90 0.69 -3.92
CA GLY A 92 0.91 1.06 -4.94
C GLY A 92 0.51 2.53 -4.90
N HIS A 93 0.44 3.13 -3.70
CA HIS A 93 0.22 4.58 -3.52
C HIS A 93 1.47 5.44 -3.81
N GLY A 94 2.61 4.82 -4.12
CA GLY A 94 3.87 5.50 -4.40
C GLY A 94 4.53 6.12 -3.16
N ALA A 95 4.09 5.75 -1.95
CA ALA A 95 4.63 6.25 -0.69
C ALA A 95 6.08 5.76 -0.46
N ILE A 96 6.40 4.57 -0.98
CA ILE A 96 7.74 3.97 -0.91
C ILE A 96 8.60 4.44 -2.06
N THR A 97 8.12 4.29 -3.29
CA THR A 97 8.85 4.63 -4.51
C THR A 97 7.91 5.10 -5.60
N ARG A 98 8.39 5.98 -6.48
CA ARG A 98 7.65 6.44 -7.66
C ARG A 98 7.99 5.64 -8.93
N ASN A 99 8.98 4.75 -8.87
CA ASN A 99 9.37 3.94 -10.01
C ASN A 99 8.35 2.81 -10.21
N ARG A 100 7.60 2.85 -11.31
CA ARG A 100 6.55 1.87 -11.64
C ARG A 100 7.06 0.43 -11.67
N HIS A 101 8.27 0.20 -12.15
CA HIS A 101 8.87 -1.14 -12.15
C HIS A 101 9.14 -1.67 -10.75
N ALA A 102 9.61 -0.80 -9.85
CA ALA A 102 9.83 -1.16 -8.46
C ALA A 102 8.51 -1.44 -7.73
N ILE A 103 7.45 -0.66 -8.00
CA ILE A 103 6.11 -0.91 -7.47
C ILE A 103 5.59 -2.29 -7.92
N ALA A 104 5.71 -2.59 -9.22
CA ALA A 104 5.30 -3.88 -9.77
C ALA A 104 6.06 -5.05 -9.14
N GLY A 105 7.39 -4.93 -9.00
CA GLY A 105 8.22 -5.94 -8.36
C GLY A 105 7.86 -6.18 -6.88
N ILE A 106 7.59 -5.11 -6.12
CA ILE A 106 7.13 -5.22 -4.73
C ILE A 106 5.77 -5.92 -4.69
N GLY A 107 4.83 -5.54 -5.55
CA GLY A 107 3.53 -6.20 -5.66
C GLY A 107 3.67 -7.70 -5.93
N GLN A 108 4.53 -8.09 -6.87
CA GLN A 108 4.72 -9.50 -7.22
C GLN A 108 5.34 -10.32 -6.08
N VAL A 109 6.29 -9.75 -5.33
CA VAL A 109 6.90 -10.42 -4.17
C VAL A 109 5.90 -10.54 -3.02
N PHE A 110 5.25 -9.45 -2.63
CA PHE A 110 4.47 -9.44 -1.39
C PHE A 110 3.01 -9.91 -1.58
N ASN A 111 2.38 -9.61 -2.72
CA ASN A 111 1.01 -10.08 -3.00
C ASN A 111 1.01 -11.48 -3.63
N THR A 112 1.83 -11.71 -4.66
CA THR A 112 1.74 -12.99 -5.39
C THR A 112 2.55 -14.10 -4.72
N LEU A 113 3.81 -13.85 -4.37
CA LEU A 113 4.67 -14.90 -3.79
C LEU A 113 4.33 -15.18 -2.31
N LEU A 114 4.25 -14.15 -1.47
CA LEU A 114 4.05 -14.34 -0.03
C LEU A 114 2.60 -14.64 0.37
N THR A 115 1.63 -14.03 -0.31
CA THR A 115 0.21 -14.14 0.08
C THR A 115 -0.65 -14.92 -0.91
N ALA A 116 -0.08 -15.41 -2.01
CA ALA A 116 -0.79 -16.15 -3.07
C ALA A 116 -1.99 -15.40 -3.65
N LEU A 117 -2.00 -14.06 -3.55
CA LEU A 117 -3.02 -13.19 -4.13
C LEU A 117 -2.58 -12.77 -5.54
N SER A 118 -3.33 -13.23 -6.54
CA SER A 118 -3.18 -12.82 -7.93
C SER A 118 -4.14 -11.66 -8.21
N TYR A 119 -3.62 -10.44 -8.33
CA TYR A 119 -4.34 -9.33 -8.95
C TYR A 119 -3.79 -9.16 -10.37
N SER A 120 -4.60 -9.54 -11.37
CA SER A 120 -4.36 -9.33 -12.80
C SER A 120 -4.84 -7.96 -13.26
#